data_AF-A0A7Y2Z8L0-F1
#
_entry.id   AF-A0A7Y2Z8L0-F1
#
_cell.length_a   1.000
_cell.length_b   1.000
_cell.length_c   1.000
_cell.angle_alpha   90.00
_cell.angle_beta   90.00
_cell.angle_gamma   90.00
#
_symmetry.space_group_name_H-M   'P 1'
#
loop_
_entity.id
_entity.type
_entity.pdbx_description
1 polymer ?
#
loop_
_entity_poly.entity_id
_entity_poly.type
_entity_poly.pdbx_seq_one_letter_code
_entity_poly.pdbx_strand_id
1 'polypeptide(L)'
;MKALSVDSGLPKVFGRDDLKYINCSDEHGVITDPDGALRLNDKLKLIPGHCDPTCNLFDWYVGVRNGRVESLWPVTARGMCL
;
A
#
# COMPACT_ATOMS: atom_id res chain seq x y z
N MET A 1 1.00 -5.18 -11.82
CA MET A 1 1.07 -4.46 -10.52
C MET A 1 1.66 -5.38 -9.47
N LYS A 2 2.64 -4.92 -8.69
CA LYS A 2 3.42 -5.80 -7.80
C LYS A 2 3.18 -5.61 -6.30
N ALA A 3 2.60 -4.48 -5.89
CA ALA A 3 2.50 -4.11 -4.47
C ALA A 3 1.06 -3.95 -3.95
N LEU A 4 0.05 -3.97 -4.82
CA LEU A 4 -1.36 -3.91 -4.47
C LEU A 4 -2.21 -4.45 -5.61
N SER A 5 -3.44 -4.85 -5.27
CA SER A 5 -4.46 -5.18 -6.26
C SER A 5 -5.35 -3.97 -6.55
N VAL A 6 -5.83 -3.87 -7.79
CA VAL A 6 -6.80 -2.85 -8.26
C VAL A 6 -8.10 -3.44 -8.79
N ASP A 7 -8.33 -4.72 -8.52
CA ASP A 7 -9.58 -5.41 -8.86
C ASP A 7 -10.82 -4.76 -8.21
N SER A 8 -10.65 -4.13 -7.04
CA SER A 8 -11.68 -3.32 -6.37
C SER A 8 -11.37 -1.81 -6.35
N GLY A 9 -10.61 -1.32 -7.34
CA GLY A 9 -10.26 0.10 -7.47
C GLY A 9 -8.91 0.49 -6.86
N LEU A 10 -8.59 1.78 -6.96
CA LEU A 10 -7.29 2.33 -6.54
C LEU A 10 -7.17 2.45 -5.01
N PRO A 11 -5.94 2.39 -4.46
CA PRO A 11 -5.72 2.58 -3.04
C PRO A 11 -6.02 4.02 -2.61
N LYS A 12 -6.31 4.23 -1.33
CA LYS A 12 -6.52 5.57 -0.73
C LYS A 12 -5.31 5.99 0.11
N VAL A 13 -4.92 7.26 0.05
CA VAL A 13 -3.89 7.80 0.97
C VAL A 13 -4.48 7.90 2.37
N PHE A 14 -3.82 7.30 3.36
CA PHE A 14 -4.29 7.30 4.75
C PHE A 14 -3.94 8.60 5.46
N GLY A 15 -4.95 9.21 6.11
CA GLY A 15 -4.74 10.37 6.99
C GLY A 15 -4.38 11.67 6.28
N ARG A 16 -4.60 11.74 4.96
CA ARG A 16 -4.37 12.92 4.13
C ARG A 16 -5.51 13.07 3.13
N ASP A 17 -6.09 14.27 3.08
CA ASP A 17 -7.18 14.62 2.16
C ASP A 17 -6.72 15.56 1.04
N ASP A 18 -5.50 16.08 1.14
CA ASP A 18 -4.83 16.94 0.16
C ASP A 18 -4.11 16.15 -0.95
N LEU A 19 -4.03 14.81 -0.81
CA LEU A 19 -3.45 13.92 -1.80
C LEU A 19 -4.46 12.90 -2.32
N LYS A 20 -4.32 12.54 -3.59
CA LYS A 20 -5.12 11.46 -4.19
C LYS A 20 -4.26 10.57 -5.07
N TYR A 21 -4.37 9.25 -4.87
CA TYR A 21 -3.79 8.26 -5.76
C TYR A 21 -4.68 8.08 -6.98
N ILE A 22 -4.15 8.30 -8.18
CA ILE A 22 -4.96 8.42 -9.41
C ILE A 22 -4.61 7.41 -10.50
N ASN A 23 -3.41 6.83 -10.46
CA ASN A 23 -3.00 5.81 -11.43
C ASN A 23 -1.84 4.99 -10.88
N CYS A 24 -1.54 3.87 -11.53
CA CYS A 24 -0.43 3.00 -11.18
C CYS A 24 0.03 2.16 -12.37
N SER A 25 1.32 1.86 -12.38
CA SER A 25 1.93 0.82 -13.22
C SER A 25 2.45 -0.31 -12.33
N ASP A 26 3.32 -1.17 -12.85
CA ASP A 26 3.80 -2.32 -12.11
C ASP A 26 4.51 -1.98 -10.79
N GLU A 27 5.30 -0.90 -10.80
CA GLU A 27 6.17 -0.49 -9.69
C GLU A 27 6.00 0.98 -9.29
N HIS A 28 5.16 1.74 -10.01
CA HIS A 28 4.97 3.16 -9.77
C HIS A 28 3.51 3.49 -9.48
N GLY A 29 3.29 4.44 -8.58
CA GLY A 29 2.00 5.09 -8.34
C GLY A 29 2.06 6.55 -8.74
N VAL A 30 0.94 7.08 -9.24
CA VAL A 30 0.76 8.50 -9.56
C VAL A 30 -0.16 9.10 -8.51
N ILE A 31 0.33 10.13 -7.83
CA ILE A 31 -0.39 10.86 -6.80
C ILE A 31 -0.53 12.31 -7.27
N THR A 32 -1.76 12.82 -7.28
CA THR A 32 -2.00 14.26 -7.40
C THR A 32 -1.63 14.95 -6.10
N ASP A 33 -0.77 15.95 -6.22
CA ASP A 33 -0.27 16.83 -5.15
C ASP A 33 -0.37 18.30 -5.63
N PRO A 34 -1.57 18.88 -5.64
CA PRO A 34 -1.82 20.20 -6.23
C PRO A 34 -1.08 21.33 -5.50
N ASP A 35 -0.83 21.17 -4.20
CA ASP A 35 -0.19 22.16 -3.35
C ASP A 35 1.34 21.95 -3.24
N GLY A 36 1.89 20.92 -3.90
CA GLY A 36 3.32 20.60 -3.85
C GLY A 36 3.80 20.25 -2.44
N ALA A 37 2.95 19.58 -1.65
CA ALA A 37 3.20 19.25 -0.26
C ALA A 37 4.22 18.13 -0.07
N LEU A 38 4.45 17.28 -1.08
CA LEU A 38 5.39 16.17 -1.03
C LEU A 38 6.80 16.57 -1.42
N ARG A 39 7.78 15.94 -0.76
CA ARG A 39 9.20 16.01 -1.09
C ARG A 39 9.71 14.62 -1.47
N LEU A 40 10.85 14.61 -2.17
CA LEU A 40 11.54 13.36 -2.49
C LEU A 40 11.83 12.57 -1.20
N ASN A 41 11.54 11.27 -1.23
CA ASN A 41 11.67 10.31 -0.12
C ASN A 41 10.63 10.41 1.00
N ASP A 42 9.61 11.26 0.87
CA ASP A 42 8.46 11.20 1.80
C ASP A 42 7.78 9.83 1.73
N LYS A 43 7.34 9.35 2.90
CA LYS A 43 6.67 8.04 3.04
C LYS A 43 5.19 8.25 3.31
N LEU A 44 4.36 7.58 2.52
CA LEU A 44 2.92 7.58 2.68
C LEU A 44 2.43 6.20 3.07
N LYS A 45 1.29 6.16 3.77
CA LYS A 45 0.53 4.93 4.00
C LYS A 45 -0.62 4.88 3.01
N LEU A 46 -0.78 3.74 2.35
CA LEU A 46 -1.88 3.48 1.43
C LEU A 46 -2.81 2.43 2.01
N ILE A 47 -4.11 2.70 1.99
CA ILE A 47 -5.15 1.71 2.27
C ILE A 47 -5.42 0.98 0.95
N PRO A 48 -5.23 -0.35 0.86
CA PRO A 48 -5.46 -1.09 -0.37
C PRO A 48 -6.96 -1.10 -0.74
N GLY A 49 -7.27 -1.17 -2.03
CA GLY A 49 -8.66 -1.29 -2.51
C GLY A 49 -9.30 -2.63 -2.17
N HIS A 50 -8.51 -3.71 -2.17
CA HIS A 50 -8.92 -5.06 -1.77
C HIS A 50 -7.81 -5.70 -0.94
N CYS A 51 -8.12 -6.14 0.28
CA CYS A 51 -7.15 -6.66 1.22
C CYS A 51 -6.57 -8.02 0.82
N ASP A 52 -7.40 -9.00 0.47
CA ASP A 52 -7.03 -10.39 0.22
C ASP A 52 -6.01 -10.54 -0.92
N PRO A 53 -6.26 -10.04 -2.14
CA PRO A 53 -5.30 -10.17 -3.24
C PRO A 53 -4.04 -9.35 -2.97
N THR A 54 -4.12 -8.25 -2.23
CA THR A 54 -2.95 -7.45 -1.86
C THR A 54 -2.07 -8.22 -0.88
N CYS A 55 -2.64 -8.83 0.16
CA CYS A 55 -1.88 -9.64 1.12
C CYS A 55 -1.17 -10.81 0.44
N ASN A 56 -1.79 -11.41 -0.58
CA ASN A 56 -1.21 -12.52 -1.33
C ASN A 56 0.03 -12.15 -2.17
N LEU A 57 0.35 -10.85 -2.31
CA LEU A 57 1.56 -10.37 -3.01
C LEU A 57 2.79 -10.31 -2.10
N PHE A 58 2.64 -10.41 -0.78
CA PHE A 58 3.71 -10.19 0.18
C PHE A 58 3.98 -11.42 1.05
N ASP A 59 5.25 -11.67 1.38
CA ASP A 59 5.64 -12.74 2.29
C ASP A 59 5.50 -12.38 3.77
N TRP A 60 5.37 -11.07 4.10
CA TRP A 60 5.41 -10.58 5.48
C TRP A 60 4.39 -9.47 5.74
N TYR A 61 3.82 -9.49 6.94
CA TYR A 61 3.23 -8.33 7.59
C TYR A 61 4.25 -7.68 8.52
N VAL A 62 4.34 -6.34 8.45
CA VAL A 62 5.12 -5.54 9.39
C VAL A 62 4.18 -4.97 10.45
N GLY A 63 4.20 -5.55 11.64
CA GLY A 63 3.41 -5.09 12.79
C GLY A 63 4.05 -3.87 13.44
N VAL A 64 3.32 -2.75 13.51
CA VAL A 64 3.81 -1.48 14.06
C VAL A 64 2.99 -1.06 15.27
N ARG A 65 3.65 -0.76 16.39
CA ARG A 65 3.05 -0.20 17.61
C ARG A 65 3.87 1.01 18.06
N ASN A 66 3.19 2.10 18.43
CA ASN A 66 3.84 3.34 18.91
C ASN A 66 4.96 3.85 17.97
N GLY A 67 4.75 3.73 16.66
CA GLY A 67 5.71 4.21 15.64
C GLY A 67 6.95 3.33 15.46
N ARG A 68 7.02 2.14 16.08
CA ARG A 68 8.13 1.19 15.93
C ARG A 68 7.63 -0.16 15.44
N VAL A 69 8.47 -0.86 14.69
CA VAL A 69 8.23 -2.26 14.34
C VAL A 69 8.30 -3.09 15.62
N GLU A 70 7.21 -3.80 15.90
CA GLU A 70 7.08 -4.71 17.04
C GLU A 70 7.21 -6.17 16.61
N SER A 71 6.71 -6.51 15.42
CA SER A 71 6.69 -7.88 14.92
C SER A 71 6.80 -7.93 13.39
N LEU A 72 7.29 -9.07 12.91
CA LEU A 72 7.19 -9.49 11.52
C LEU A 72 6.45 -10.83 11.50
N TRP A 73 5.30 -10.88 10.83
CA TRP A 73 4.52 -12.11 10.71
C TRP A 73 4.58 -12.63 9.28
N PRO A 74 4.92 -13.91 9.07
CA PRO A 74 4.91 -14.48 7.73
C PRO A 74 3.48 -14.65 7.23
N VAL A 75 3.25 -14.38 5.95
CA VAL A 75 2.02 -14.77 5.24
C VAL A 75 2.17 -16.24 4.84
N THR A 76 1.93 -17.14 5.80
CA THR A 76 2.30 -18.56 5.69
C THR A 76 1.61 -19.30 4.53
N ALA A 77 0.44 -18.83 4.09
CA ALA A 77 -0.34 -19.43 3.01
C ALA A 77 -0.26 -18.64 1.69
N ARG A 78 0.69 -17.71 1.55
CA ARG A 78 0.85 -16.93 0.32
C ARG A 78 0.98 -17.84 -0.89
N GLY A 79 0.13 -17.62 -1.90
CA GLY A 79 0.14 -18.36 -3.16
C GLY A 79 -0.39 -19.79 -3.08
N MET A 80 -0.94 -20.23 -1.94
CA MET A 80 -1.56 -21.55 -1.81
C MET A 80 -2.97 -21.54 -2.40
N CYS A 81 -3.06 -21.78 -3.70
CA CYS A 81 -4.31 -22.01 -4.42
C CYS A 81 -4.41 -23.50 -4.79
N LEU A 82 -5.51 -24.14 -4.40
CA LEU A 82 -5.86 -25.51 -4.83
C LEU A 82 -6.33 -25.52 -6.29
#